data_AF-A0A654M0Q5-F1
#
_entry.id   AF-A0A654M0Q5-F1
#
_cell.length_a   1.000
_cell.length_b   1.000
_cell.length_c   1.000
_cell.angle_alpha   90.00
_cell.angle_beta   90.00
_cell.angle_gamma   90.00
#
_symmetry.space_group_name_H-M   'P 1'
#
loop_
_entity.id
_entity.type
_entity.pdbx_description
1 polymer ?
#
loop_
_entity_poly.entity_id
_entity_poly.type
_entity_poly.pdbx_seq_one_letter_code
_entity_poly.pdbx_strand_id
1 'polypeptide(L)'
;MDFEFSPKWLAVLFVIAGVVVVFMLMGGSLTQLFSSSIQESVTVQIKQGETCIVEPSDGVPRSIDSCPYQQGENITINYKKGLPSLESHNTQAITN
;
A
#
# COMPACT_ATOMS: atom_id res chain seq x y z
N MET A 1 -37.01 -19.04 -4.85
CA MET A 1 -35.97 -19.40 -3.87
C MET A 1 -36.58 -19.19 -2.52
N ASP A 2 -37.24 -20.21 -1.98
CA ASP A 2 -37.84 -20.17 -0.66
C ASP A 2 -36.70 -20.30 0.36
N PHE A 3 -36.27 -19.17 0.93
CA PHE A 3 -35.34 -19.18 2.04
C PHE A 3 -36.07 -19.75 3.26
N GLU A 4 -36.02 -21.06 3.45
CA GLU A 4 -36.37 -21.67 4.73
C GLU A 4 -35.40 -21.10 5.78
N PHE A 5 -35.89 -20.15 6.57
CA PHE A 5 -35.18 -19.56 7.72
C PHE A 5 -35.05 -20.59 8.84
N SER A 6 -34.31 -21.68 8.59
CA SER A 6 -33.93 -22.59 9.64
C SER A 6 -32.99 -21.86 10.62
N PRO A 7 -32.99 -22.21 11.91
CA PRO A 7 -32.14 -21.57 12.90
C PRO A 7 -30.64 -21.57 12.53
N LYS A 8 -30.20 -22.58 11.77
CA LYS A 8 -28.82 -22.69 11.26
C LYS A 8 -28.53 -21.60 10.22
N TRP A 9 -29.46 -21.34 9.31
CA TRP A 9 -29.32 -20.29 8.30
C TRP A 9 -29.37 -18.88 8.91
N LEU A 10 -30.22 -18.66 9.91
CA LEU A 10 -30.25 -17.40 10.66
C LEU A 10 -28.93 -17.15 11.40
N ALA A 11 -28.34 -18.17 12.02
CA ALA A 11 -27.05 -18.05 12.69
C ALA A 11 -25.93 -17.63 11.71
N VAL A 12 -25.89 -18.23 10.52
CA VAL A 12 -24.92 -17.86 9.48
C VAL A 12 -25.10 -16.41 9.03
N LEU A 13 -26.34 -15.98 8.80
CA LEU A 13 -26.64 -14.59 8.43
C LEU A 13 -26.21 -13.60 9.50
N PHE A 14 -26.43 -13.90 10.78
CA PHE A 14 -25.99 -13.05 11.89
C PHE A 14 -24.48 -12.91 11.97
N VAL A 15 -23.73 -14.00 11.74
CA VAL A 15 -22.26 -13.95 11.70
C VAL A 15 -21.78 -13.08 10.54
N ILE A 16 -22.33 -13.27 9.34
CA ILE A 16 -21.97 -12.47 8.16
C ILE A 16 -22.30 -10.99 8.41
N ALA A 17 -23.50 -10.69 8.91
CA ALA A 17 -23.91 -9.32 9.23
C ALA A 17 -22.99 -8.68 10.27
N GLY A 18 -22.62 -9.41 11.33
CA GLY A 18 -21.68 -8.93 12.34
C GLY A 18 -20.31 -8.58 11.75
N VAL A 19 -19.77 -9.45 10.89
CA VAL A 19 -18.49 -9.21 10.20
C VAL A 19 -18.58 -7.96 9.31
N VAL A 20 -19.65 -7.82 8.52
CA VAL A 20 -19.86 -6.64 7.66
C VAL A 20 -19.91 -5.35 8.45
N VAL A 21 -20.62 -5.33 9.59
CA VAL A 21 -20.71 -4.14 10.46
C VAL A 21 -19.34 -3.75 11.01
N VAL A 22 -18.54 -4.70 11.48
CA VAL A 22 -17.17 -4.43 11.96
C VAL A 22 -16.31 -3.82 10.85
N PHE A 23 -16.36 -4.36 9.63
CA PHE A 23 -15.62 -3.81 8.49
C PHE A 23 -16.11 -2.41 8.09
N MET A 24 -17.42 -2.13 8.15
CA MET A 24 -17.95 -0.78 7.92
C MET A 24 -17.46 0.21 8.97
N LEU A 25 -17.43 -0.17 10.25
CA LEU A 25 -16.93 0.67 11.34
C LEU A 25 -15.42 0.94 11.23
N MET A 26 -14.64 0.00 10.67
CA MET A 26 -13.23 0.25 10.31
C MET A 26 -13.03 1.23 9.15
N GLY A 27 -14.09 1.73 8.53
CA GLY A 27 -14.04 2.85 7.58
C GLY A 27 -13.28 2.56 6.29
N GLY A 28 -13.13 1.28 5.91
CA GLY A 28 -12.44 0.91 4.66
C GLY A 28 -10.93 1.16 4.67
N SER A 29 -10.28 1.34 5.84
CA SER A 29 -8.82 1.52 5.93
C SER A 29 -8.03 0.40 5.23
N LEU A 30 -8.58 -0.82 5.22
CA LEU A 30 -8.00 -1.97 4.55
C LEU A 30 -8.04 -1.88 3.01
N THR A 31 -8.89 -1.02 2.43
CA THR A 31 -8.97 -0.87 0.96
C THR A 31 -7.65 -0.37 0.37
N GLN A 32 -6.85 0.38 1.15
CA GLN A 32 -5.53 0.83 0.75
C GLN A 32 -4.55 -0.33 0.57
N LEU A 33 -4.67 -1.40 1.37
CA LEU A 33 -3.86 -2.63 1.23
C LEU A 33 -4.14 -3.36 -0.09
N PHE A 34 -5.36 -3.25 -0.58
CA PHE A 34 -5.80 -3.84 -1.85
C PHE A 34 -5.68 -2.88 -3.03
N SER A 35 -5.06 -1.72 -2.86
CA SER A 35 -4.78 -0.81 -3.98
C SER A 35 -3.77 -1.42 -4.95
N SER A 36 -3.90 -1.03 -6.22
CA SER A 36 -2.95 -1.37 -7.27
C SER A 36 -1.58 -0.74 -7.00
N SER A 37 -0.54 -1.44 -7.42
CA SER A 37 0.83 -0.89 -7.43
C SER A 37 0.93 0.29 -8.38
N ILE A 38 1.62 1.34 -7.95
CA ILE A 38 1.93 2.56 -8.70
C ILE A 38 3.43 2.58 -8.94
N GLN A 39 3.82 2.75 -10.21
CA GLN A 39 5.20 3.00 -10.59
C GLN A 39 5.42 4.49 -10.79
N GLU A 40 6.36 5.08 -10.07
CA GLU A 40 6.67 6.51 -10.16
C GLU A 40 8.18 6.75 -10.14
N SER A 41 8.64 7.74 -10.92
CA SER A 41 10.00 8.25 -10.83
C SER A 41 10.07 9.35 -9.78
N VAL A 42 10.86 9.13 -8.73
CA VAL A 42 11.03 10.06 -7.61
C VAL A 42 12.49 10.40 -7.39
N THR A 43 12.72 11.58 -6.82
CA THR A 43 14.06 12.01 -6.43
C THR A 43 14.35 11.59 -4.99
N VAL A 44 15.55 11.09 -4.73
CA VAL A 44 16.02 10.83 -3.36
C VAL A 44 16.20 12.15 -2.62
N GLN A 45 15.30 12.44 -1.68
CA GLN A 45 15.31 13.71 -0.95
C GLN A 45 16.36 13.72 0.17
N ILE A 46 16.53 12.60 0.87
CA ILE A 46 17.42 12.50 2.03
C ILE A 46 18.20 11.19 1.94
N LYS A 47 19.52 11.26 2.19
CA LYS A 47 20.37 10.08 2.41
C LYS A 47 21.03 10.16 3.78
N GLN A 48 20.81 9.15 4.61
CA GLN A 48 21.39 9.00 5.94
C GLN A 48 22.12 7.65 6.01
N GLY A 49 23.43 7.67 5.77
CA GLY A 49 24.23 6.44 5.72
C GLY A 49 23.75 5.50 4.62
N GLU A 50 23.27 4.32 5.01
CA GLU A 50 22.70 3.31 4.12
C GLU A 50 21.18 3.43 3.92
N THR A 51 20.51 4.40 4.55
CA THR A 51 19.06 4.60 4.41
C THR A 51 18.75 5.83 3.59
N CYS A 52 17.82 5.71 2.64
CA CYS A 52 17.31 6.83 1.85
C CYS A 52 15.82 7.08 2.11
N ILE A 53 15.41 8.34 2.08
CA ILE A 53 14.00 8.73 2.12
C ILE A 53 13.59 9.30 0.76
N VAL A 54 12.50 8.78 0.23
CA VAL A 54 11.83 9.24 -0.99
C VAL A 54 10.39 9.61 -0.68
N GLU A 55 9.86 10.61 -1.36
CA GLU A 55 8.47 11.03 -1.23
C GLU A 55 7.86 11.09 -2.64
N PRO A 56 6.98 10.14 -2.99
CA PRO A 56 6.23 10.19 -4.25
C PRO A 56 5.04 11.14 -4.17
N SER A 57 4.33 11.27 -5.29
CA SER A 57 3.16 12.12 -5.47
C SER A 57 2.02 11.95 -4.45
N ASP A 58 1.99 10.84 -3.70
CA ASP A 58 0.98 10.64 -2.66
C ASP A 58 1.32 11.31 -1.31
N GLY A 59 2.50 11.94 -1.20
CA GLY A 59 2.93 12.70 -0.04
C GLY A 59 3.27 11.85 1.19
N VAL A 60 3.46 10.52 1.01
CA VAL A 60 3.87 9.62 2.10
C VAL A 60 5.37 9.30 1.95
N PRO A 61 6.23 9.76 2.88
CA PRO A 61 7.65 9.43 2.83
C PRO A 61 7.89 7.93 3.02
N ARG A 62 8.80 7.37 2.25
CA ARG A 62 9.17 5.95 2.26
C ARG A 62 10.66 5.79 2.46
N SER A 63 11.02 4.84 3.33
CA SER A 63 12.41 4.50 3.64
C SER A 63 12.88 3.35 2.76
N ILE A 64 14.07 3.49 2.19
CA ILE A 64 14.80 2.42 1.49
C ILE A 64 16.03 2.09 2.33
N ASP A 65 16.07 0.89 2.89
CA ASP A 65 17.24 0.36 3.58
C ASP A 65 18.28 -0.16 2.59
N SER A 66 19.57 -0.08 2.95
CA SER A 66 20.69 -0.43 2.07
C SER A 66 20.62 0.26 0.69
N CYS A 67 20.26 1.52 0.70
CA CYS A 67 20.10 2.38 -0.47
C CYS A 67 21.46 2.68 -1.15
N PRO A 68 21.69 2.21 -2.39
CA PRO A 68 22.92 2.50 -3.12
C PRO A 68 22.89 3.90 -3.78
N TYR A 69 21.72 4.54 -3.84
CA TYR A 69 21.48 5.80 -4.55
C TYR A 69 22.02 7.01 -3.79
N GLN A 70 22.29 8.10 -4.49
CA GLN A 70 22.70 9.37 -3.88
C GLN A 70 21.53 10.33 -3.70
N GLN A 71 21.67 11.28 -2.77
CA GLN A 71 20.71 12.37 -2.63
C GLN A 71 20.66 13.18 -3.94
N GLY A 72 19.45 13.47 -4.43
CA GLY A 72 19.22 14.14 -5.71
C GLY A 72 19.14 13.20 -6.93
N GLU A 73 19.37 11.90 -6.76
CA GLU A 73 19.25 10.92 -7.84
C GLU A 73 17.78 10.58 -8.12
N ASN A 74 17.44 10.39 -9.41
CA ASN A 74 16.11 9.94 -9.81
C ASN A 74 16.06 8.42 -9.89
N ILE A 75 15.11 7.84 -9.15
CA ILE A 75 14.89 6.40 -9.09
C ILE A 75 13.43 6.09 -9.39
N THR A 76 13.19 4.92 -9.97
CA THR A 76 11.84 4.40 -10.18
C THR A 76 11.46 3.53 -9.01
N ILE A 77 10.36 3.87 -8.33
CA ILE A 77 9.81 3.09 -7.22
C ILE A 77 8.45 2.50 -7.60
N ASN A 78 8.16 1.32 -7.06
CA ASN A 78 6.84 0.71 -7.07
C ASN A 78 6.29 0.71 -5.64
N TYR A 79 5.08 1.22 -5.46
CA TYR A 79 4.47 1.36 -4.14
C TYR A 79 2.94 1.30 -4.21
N LYS A 80 2.31 1.09 -3.05
CA LYS A 80 0.86 1.21 -2.90
C LYS A 80 0.48 2.55 -2.27
N LYS A 81 -0.54 3.19 -2.82
CA LYS A 81 -0.95 4.54 -2.41
C LYS A 81 -1.35 4.58 -0.92
N GLY A 82 -0.80 5.54 -0.19
CA GLY A 82 -1.10 5.76 1.23
C GLY A 82 -0.46 4.75 2.18
N LEU A 83 0.39 3.84 1.68
CA LEU A 83 1.16 2.88 2.47
C LEU A 83 2.64 3.24 2.48
N PRO A 84 3.31 3.24 3.65
CA PRO A 84 4.72 3.59 3.76
C PRO A 84 5.66 2.50 3.22
N SER A 85 5.14 1.31 2.93
CA SER A 85 5.91 0.20 2.36
C SER A 85 6.22 0.44 0.89
N LEU A 86 7.43 0.06 0.49
CA LEU A 86 7.85 -0.04 -0.90
C LEU A 86 7.75 -1.49 -1.38
N GLU A 87 7.31 -1.69 -2.61
CA GLU A 87 7.31 -3.01 -3.25
C GLU A 87 8.65 -3.27 -3.96
N SER A 88 9.19 -2.25 -4.64
CA SER A 88 10.53 -2.33 -5.25
C SER A 88 11.09 -0.94 -5.57
N HIS A 89 12.41 -0.85 -5.73
CA HIS A 89 13.10 0.34 -6.22
C HIS A 89 14.16 -0.05 -7.26
N ASN A 90 14.33 0.75 -8.31
CA ASN A 90 15.35 0.56 -9.32
C ASN A 90 15.91 1.93 -9.77
N THR A 91 17.19 1.96 -10.13
CA THR A 91 17.74 3.10 -10.90
C THR A 91 17.02 3.21 -12.23
N GLN A 92 16.73 4.44 -12.67
CA GLN A 92 16.38 4.65 -14.07
C GLN A 92 17.58 4.23 -14.92
N ALA A 93 17.50 3.08 -15.59
CA ALA A 93 18.46 2.73 -16.61
C ALA A 93 18.33 3.76 -17.73
N ILE A 94 19.34 4.61 -17.88
CA ILE A 94 19.54 5.38 -19.11
C ILE A 94 19.82 4.32 -20.19
N THR A 95 18.80 3.87 -20.89
CA THR A 95 19.00 3.18 -22.16
C THR A 95 19.55 4.23 -23.13
N ASN A 96 20.88 4.23 -23.28
CA ASN A 96 21.56 4.80 -24.44
C ASN A 96 21.18 4.02 -25.70
#